data_AF-A0A1H1RUB9-F1
#
_entry.id   AF-A0A1H1RUB9-F1
#
_cell.length_a   1.000
_cell.length_b   1.000
_cell.length_c   1.000
_cell.angle_alpha   90.00
_cell.angle_beta   90.00
_cell.angle_gamma   90.00
#
_symmetry.space_group_name_H-M   'P 1'
#
loop_
_entity.id
_entity.type
_entity.pdbx_description
1 polymer ?
#
loop_
_entity_poly.entity_id
_entity_poly.type
_entity_poly.pdbx_seq_one_letter_code
_entity_poly.pdbx_strand_id
1 'polypeptide(L)'
;MTENPEDPNAQQRPDGVPPTPPPQPGGQTPQNPPPQGPPPQNPPPQGPPPGYGPPPGQPSGQQGFSASGLASDLSGDAKGLFGSLFDLSFTHYITPKIVRIVYVIGMVVLALGWLVAIIVGFTDSIGAGLFVLLFGWIFVLLYLVMFRILLEFYTAVVSTAETIQKYAHRDGVR
;
A
#
# COMPACT_ATOMS: atom_id res chain seq x y z
N MET A 1 24.50 65.07 -20.06
CA MET A 1 23.35 64.17 -20.28
C MET A 1 23.98 62.82 -20.56
N THR A 2 24.03 61.87 -19.62
CA THR A 2 22.90 61.32 -18.85
C THR A 2 23.39 60.86 -17.46
N GLU A 3 22.56 61.03 -16.44
CA GLU A 3 22.75 60.58 -15.06
C GLU A 3 22.86 59.06 -14.93
N ASN A 4 23.65 58.59 -13.96
CA ASN A 4 23.17 57.56 -13.04
C ASN A 4 23.89 57.68 -11.67
N PRO A 5 23.17 58.02 -10.58
CA PRO A 5 23.65 57.94 -9.22
C PRO A 5 23.24 56.60 -8.59
N GLU A 6 24.19 55.71 -8.32
CA GLU A 6 24.01 54.53 -7.46
C GLU A 6 24.70 54.84 -6.12
N ASP A 7 23.90 55.22 -5.14
CA ASP A 7 23.37 54.40 -4.03
C ASP A 7 24.32 54.43 -2.80
N PRO A 8 23.92 55.14 -1.71
CA PRO A 8 24.76 55.41 -0.56
C PRO A 8 24.88 54.26 0.47
N ASN A 9 24.53 53.00 0.16
CA ASN A 9 24.38 51.99 1.23
C ASN A 9 24.88 50.56 0.96
N ALA A 10 25.97 50.37 0.22
CA ALA A 10 26.55 49.03 -0.01
C ALA A 10 27.72 48.65 0.92
N GLN A 11 27.81 49.23 2.12
CA GLN A 11 28.81 48.83 3.12
C GLN A 11 28.15 48.08 4.27
N GLN A 12 28.20 46.74 4.17
CA GLN A 12 28.55 45.83 5.26
C GLN A 12 28.33 44.37 4.82
N ARG A 13 29.40 43.66 4.44
CA ARG A 13 29.58 42.28 4.93
C ARG A 13 31.04 41.81 4.82
N PRO A 14 31.64 41.26 5.90
CA PRO A 14 33.06 40.96 5.96
C PRO A 14 33.38 39.46 5.77
N ASP A 15 34.64 39.23 5.38
CA ASP A 15 35.51 38.06 5.65
C ASP A 15 35.37 36.76 4.84
N GLY A 16 36.42 36.46 4.05
CA GLY A 16 37.27 35.32 4.43
C GLY A 16 37.32 34.04 3.57
N VAL A 17 37.33 34.10 2.22
CA VAL A 17 37.65 32.91 1.40
C VAL A 17 38.74 33.21 0.37
N PRO A 18 39.95 32.61 0.44
CA PRO A 18 40.95 32.75 -0.61
C PRO A 18 40.60 31.91 -1.86
N PRO A 19 41.00 32.34 -3.06
CA PRO A 19 40.64 31.68 -4.32
C PRO A 19 41.42 30.38 -4.55
N THR A 20 40.76 29.37 -5.13
CA THR A 20 41.36 28.11 -5.59
C THR A 20 42.19 28.29 -6.87
N PRO A 21 43.39 27.69 -7.00
CA PRO A 21 44.19 27.77 -8.21
C PRO A 21 43.78 26.72 -9.28
N PRO A 22 44.07 26.94 -10.57
CA PRO A 22 43.67 26.06 -11.67
C PRO A 22 44.58 24.83 -11.81
N PRO A 23 44.12 23.74 -12.46
CA PRO A 23 44.90 22.52 -12.61
C PRO A 23 45.91 22.60 -13.76
N GLN A 24 47.13 22.07 -13.56
CA GLN A 24 48.15 21.89 -14.60
C GLN A 24 48.51 20.39 -14.80
N PRO A 25 48.94 19.98 -16.01
CA PRO A 25 49.04 18.58 -16.39
C PRO A 25 50.47 18.00 -16.39
N GLY A 26 50.62 16.78 -15.87
CA GLY A 26 51.59 15.74 -16.30
C GLY A 26 53.08 15.86 -15.94
N GLY A 27 53.63 14.85 -15.24
CA GLY A 27 55.08 14.58 -15.16
C GLY A 27 55.51 13.63 -14.03
N GLN A 28 56.12 12.48 -14.36
CA GLN A 28 56.56 11.42 -13.44
C GLN A 28 57.99 11.67 -12.91
N THR A 29 58.26 11.35 -11.63
CA THR A 29 59.61 10.93 -11.14
C THR A 29 59.51 9.91 -10.00
N PRO A 30 60.47 8.96 -9.84
CA PRO A 30 60.37 7.84 -8.90
C PRO A 30 61.16 8.10 -7.59
N GLN A 31 60.55 7.82 -6.43
CA GLN A 31 61.22 7.85 -5.12
C GLN A 31 61.13 6.49 -4.41
N ASN A 32 62.30 5.99 -3.99
CA ASN A 32 62.52 4.74 -3.24
C ASN A 32 61.83 4.75 -1.85
N PRO A 33 61.45 3.56 -1.31
CA PRO A 33 60.80 3.45 0.00
C PRO A 33 61.80 3.43 1.18
N PRO A 34 61.42 3.95 2.38
CA PRO A 34 62.18 3.79 3.62
C PRO A 34 61.95 2.42 4.32
N PRO A 35 62.79 2.03 5.31
CA PRO A 35 62.92 0.66 5.80
C PRO A 35 61.71 0.14 6.59
N GLN A 36 61.41 -1.16 6.44
CA GLN A 36 60.37 -1.87 7.18
C GLN A 36 60.75 -2.09 8.64
N GLY A 37 59.89 -1.63 9.57
CA GLY A 37 59.92 -2.02 10.97
C GLY A 37 59.36 -3.44 11.19
N PRO A 38 59.53 -4.04 12.39
CA PRO A 38 59.08 -5.39 12.68
C PRO A 38 57.55 -5.53 12.56
N PRO A 39 57.03 -6.70 12.16
CA PRO A 39 55.60 -6.89 11.95
C PRO A 39 54.82 -6.78 13.28
N PRO A 40 53.64 -6.13 13.30
CA PRO A 40 52.74 -6.21 14.44
C PRO A 40 52.27 -7.65 14.65
N GLN A 41 52.38 -8.14 15.89
CA GLN A 41 51.77 -9.39 16.30
C GLN A 41 50.25 -9.24 16.26
N ASN A 42 49.56 -10.14 15.54
CA ASN A 42 48.10 -10.22 15.55
C ASN A 42 47.61 -10.50 16.98
N PRO A 43 46.64 -9.73 17.52
CA PRO A 43 45.95 -10.11 18.73
C PRO A 43 45.12 -11.40 18.51
N PRO A 44 44.90 -12.21 19.56
CA PRO A 44 44.12 -13.44 19.45
C PRO A 44 42.67 -13.16 19.02
N PRO A 45 42.02 -14.07 18.28
CA PRO A 45 40.64 -13.88 17.85
C PRO A 45 39.71 -13.80 19.06
N GLN A 46 39.09 -12.64 19.23
CA GLN A 46 38.01 -12.42 20.20
C GLN A 46 36.79 -13.22 19.73
N GLY A 47 36.22 -14.02 20.63
CA GLY A 47 34.97 -14.75 20.39
C GLY A 47 33.80 -13.79 20.10
N PRO A 48 32.70 -14.30 19.53
CA PRO A 48 31.55 -13.48 19.18
C PRO A 48 30.96 -12.81 20.44
N PRO A 49 30.52 -11.54 20.34
CA PRO A 49 29.92 -10.83 21.46
C PRO A 49 28.62 -11.52 21.90
N PRO A 50 28.24 -11.44 23.19
CA PRO A 50 26.93 -11.87 23.64
C PRO A 50 25.85 -11.14 22.84
N GLY A 51 25.01 -11.92 22.15
CA GLY A 51 23.94 -11.40 21.32
C GLY A 51 22.97 -10.55 22.14
N TYR A 52 22.84 -9.29 21.75
CA TYR A 52 21.65 -8.52 22.09
C TYR A 52 20.44 -9.23 21.48
N GLY A 53 19.46 -9.56 22.32
CA GLY A 53 18.19 -10.12 21.89
C GLY A 53 17.51 -9.23 20.85
N PRO A 54 16.66 -9.81 19.99
CA PRO A 54 15.96 -9.04 18.96
C PRO A 54 15.13 -7.93 19.61
N PRO A 55 15.11 -6.72 19.03
CA PRO A 55 14.25 -5.64 19.52
C PRO A 55 12.77 -6.06 19.44
N PRO A 56 11.92 -5.62 20.39
CA PRO A 56 10.47 -5.78 20.26
C PRO A 56 10.01 -5.10 18.97
N GLY A 57 9.44 -5.91 18.06
CA GLY A 57 9.14 -5.53 16.70
C GLY A 57 8.27 -4.28 16.58
N GLN A 58 8.84 -3.24 15.96
CA GLN A 58 8.05 -2.23 15.27
C GLN A 58 7.35 -2.90 14.08
N PRO A 59 6.06 -2.64 13.82
CA PRO A 59 5.42 -3.09 12.60
C PRO A 59 5.98 -2.25 11.44
N SER A 60 7.04 -2.74 10.83
CA SER A 60 7.53 -2.28 9.53
C SER A 60 6.48 -2.66 8.48
N GLY A 61 5.70 -1.66 8.05
CA GLY A 61 4.80 -1.76 6.92
C GLY A 61 5.58 -1.95 5.62
N GLN A 62 5.96 -3.20 5.34
CA GLN A 62 6.47 -3.63 4.05
C GLN A 62 5.47 -4.63 3.51
N GLN A 63 4.47 -4.09 2.78
CA GLN A 63 3.44 -4.85 2.08
C GLN A 63 4.07 -5.63 0.92
N GLY A 64 4.69 -6.76 1.25
CA GLY A 64 4.83 -7.86 0.31
C GLY A 64 3.49 -8.59 0.23
N PHE A 65 2.84 -8.56 -0.93
CA PHE A 65 1.65 -9.37 -1.21
C PHE A 65 2.05 -10.85 -1.15
N SER A 66 1.93 -11.48 0.01
CA SER A 66 2.06 -12.94 0.15
C SER A 66 0.67 -13.57 0.11
N ALA A 67 0.48 -14.54 -0.80
CA ALA A 67 -0.79 -15.25 -0.96
C ALA A 67 -1.23 -15.96 0.34
N SER A 68 -0.28 -16.38 1.18
CA SER A 68 -0.54 -17.01 2.48
C SER A 68 -1.01 -16.03 3.56
N GLY A 69 -0.63 -14.75 3.50
CA GLY A 69 -1.13 -13.72 4.41
C GLY A 69 -2.61 -13.41 4.16
N LEU A 70 -3.00 -13.36 2.88
CA LEU A 70 -4.40 -13.13 2.49
C LEU A 70 -5.33 -14.24 3.00
N ALA A 71 -4.92 -15.51 2.91
CA ALA A 71 -5.72 -16.65 3.38
C ALA A 71 -5.89 -16.67 4.92
N SER A 72 -4.88 -16.20 5.64
CA SER A 72 -4.87 -16.17 7.11
C SER A 72 -5.73 -15.03 7.67
N ASP A 73 -5.66 -13.84 7.04
CA ASP A 73 -6.53 -12.70 7.36
C ASP A 73 -8.01 -12.99 7.04
N LEU A 74 -8.28 -13.74 5.98
CA LEU A 74 -9.65 -14.15 5.63
C LEU A 74 -10.21 -15.20 6.60
N SER A 75 -9.37 -16.09 7.15
CA SER A 75 -9.81 -17.21 8.00
C SER A 75 -9.96 -16.86 9.48
N GLY A 76 -9.14 -15.94 10.00
CA GLY A 76 -9.22 -15.49 11.40
C GLY A 76 -10.42 -14.58 11.69
N ASP A 77 -10.81 -13.75 10.71
CA ASP A 77 -11.90 -12.78 10.84
C ASP A 77 -13.27 -13.43 10.60
N ALA A 78 -13.36 -14.45 9.75
CA ALA A 78 -14.62 -15.08 9.33
C ALA A 78 -15.50 -15.56 10.51
N LYS A 79 -14.93 -16.13 11.58
CA LYS A 79 -15.70 -16.58 12.76
C LYS A 79 -16.34 -15.42 13.54
N GLY A 80 -15.75 -14.22 13.51
CA GLY A 80 -16.34 -13.00 14.10
C GLY A 80 -17.34 -12.31 13.17
N LEU A 81 -17.16 -12.43 11.85
CA LEU A 81 -18.01 -11.77 10.86
C LEU A 81 -19.40 -12.41 10.72
N PHE A 82 -19.53 -13.73 10.83
CA PHE A 82 -20.87 -14.35 10.83
C PHE A 82 -21.67 -14.01 12.10
N GLY A 83 -21.00 -13.86 13.25
CA GLY A 83 -21.66 -13.41 14.48
C GLY A 83 -22.08 -11.94 14.43
N SER A 84 -21.27 -11.07 13.84
CA SER A 84 -21.55 -9.64 13.75
C SER A 84 -22.51 -9.27 12.61
N LEU A 85 -22.62 -10.08 11.55
CA LEU A 85 -23.62 -9.89 10.50
C LEU A 85 -25.06 -10.17 10.96
N PHE A 86 -25.24 -11.00 11.99
CA PHE A 86 -26.53 -11.22 12.67
C PHE A 86 -26.65 -10.43 13.99
N ASP A 87 -25.63 -9.66 14.37
CA ASP A 87 -25.69 -8.74 15.50
C ASP A 87 -26.28 -7.41 14.99
N LEU A 88 -27.58 -7.21 15.24
CA LEU A 88 -28.32 -5.97 14.91
C LEU A 88 -27.87 -4.77 15.77
N SER A 89 -26.84 -4.94 16.61
CA SER A 89 -26.14 -3.88 17.31
C SER A 89 -25.19 -3.13 16.35
N PHE A 90 -25.67 -2.05 15.75
CA PHE A 90 -24.91 -1.14 14.86
C PHE A 90 -23.79 -0.35 15.58
N THR A 91 -23.11 -0.95 16.56
CA THR A 91 -22.16 -0.25 17.43
C THR A 91 -20.71 -0.34 16.92
N HIS A 92 -20.43 -1.12 15.87
CA HIS A 92 -19.09 -1.25 15.30
C HIS A 92 -19.06 -0.97 13.79
N TYR A 93 -18.10 -0.15 13.34
CA TYR A 93 -17.85 0.24 11.94
C TYR A 93 -17.36 -0.97 11.12
N ILE A 94 -18.27 -1.91 10.81
CA ILE A 94 -17.99 -3.10 10.00
C ILE A 94 -18.26 -2.80 8.51
N THR A 95 -18.75 -1.61 8.19
CA THR A 95 -19.28 -1.23 6.88
C THR A 95 -18.34 -1.55 5.69
N PRO A 96 -17.01 -1.30 5.76
CA PRO A 96 -16.11 -1.69 4.68
C PRO A 96 -15.95 -3.20 4.52
N LYS A 97 -15.98 -3.96 5.62
CA LYS A 97 -15.84 -5.43 5.62
C LYS A 97 -17.11 -6.13 5.09
N ILE A 98 -18.30 -5.61 5.41
CA ILE A 98 -19.58 -6.16 4.96
C ILE A 98 -19.69 -6.14 3.43
N VAL A 99 -19.24 -5.05 2.78
CA VAL A 99 -19.33 -4.92 1.32
C VAL A 99 -18.61 -6.07 0.60
N ARG A 100 -17.42 -6.47 1.07
CA ARG A 100 -16.69 -7.60 0.48
C ARG A 100 -17.48 -8.91 0.60
N ILE A 101 -18.11 -9.16 1.74
CA ILE A 101 -18.91 -10.37 1.96
C ILE A 101 -20.15 -10.35 1.06
N VAL A 102 -20.86 -9.23 1.02
CA VAL A 102 -22.04 -9.03 0.16
C VAL A 102 -21.68 -9.24 -1.30
N TYR A 103 -20.49 -8.79 -1.74
CA TYR A 103 -20.00 -9.06 -3.10
C TYR A 103 -19.87 -10.56 -3.38
N VAL A 104 -19.22 -11.32 -2.48
CA VAL A 104 -19.03 -12.77 -2.63
C VAL A 104 -20.37 -13.50 -2.61
N ILE A 105 -21.27 -13.15 -1.69
CA ILE A 105 -22.62 -13.74 -1.63
C ILE A 105 -23.38 -13.45 -2.93
N GLY A 106 -23.40 -12.20 -3.40
CA GLY A 106 -24.07 -11.82 -4.65
C GLY A 106 -23.51 -12.57 -5.86
N MET A 107 -22.19 -12.79 -5.92
CA MET A 107 -21.56 -13.60 -6.96
C MET A 107 -22.05 -15.06 -6.93
N VAL A 108 -22.09 -15.67 -5.75
CA VAL A 108 -22.57 -17.04 -5.59
C VAL A 108 -24.06 -17.14 -5.96
N VAL A 109 -24.88 -16.19 -5.53
CA VAL A 109 -26.32 -16.14 -5.87
C VAL A 109 -26.54 -16.01 -7.37
N LEU A 110 -25.79 -15.15 -8.07
CA LEU A 110 -25.89 -15.02 -9.52
C LEU A 110 -25.43 -16.29 -10.25
N ALA A 111 -24.37 -16.95 -9.79
CA ALA A 111 -23.90 -18.20 -10.36
C ALA A 111 -24.94 -19.33 -10.19
N LEU A 112 -25.50 -19.48 -8.99
CA LEU A 112 -26.55 -20.45 -8.71
C LEU A 112 -27.84 -20.13 -9.48
N GLY A 113 -28.22 -18.84 -9.54
CA GLY A 113 -29.36 -18.38 -10.32
C GLY A 113 -29.22 -18.70 -11.80
N TRP A 114 -28.01 -18.58 -12.36
CA TRP A 114 -27.75 -19.00 -13.74
C TRP A 114 -27.89 -20.51 -13.94
N LEU A 115 -27.40 -21.32 -12.99
CA LEU A 115 -27.59 -22.78 -13.05
C LEU A 115 -29.08 -23.16 -13.03
N VAL A 116 -29.87 -22.51 -12.18
CA VAL A 116 -31.33 -22.68 -12.15
C VAL A 116 -31.95 -22.24 -13.48
N ALA A 117 -31.52 -21.11 -14.04
CA ALA A 117 -32.03 -20.61 -15.32
C ALA A 117 -31.73 -21.57 -16.48
N ILE A 118 -30.58 -22.27 -16.46
CA ILE A 118 -30.27 -23.33 -17.44
C ILE A 118 -31.30 -24.46 -17.33
N ILE A 119 -31.56 -24.95 -16.11
CA ILE A 119 -32.52 -26.04 -15.88
C ILE A 119 -33.91 -25.61 -16.37
N VAL A 120 -34.38 -24.43 -15.96
CA VAL A 120 -35.68 -23.88 -16.37
C VAL A 120 -35.74 -23.73 -17.90
N GLY A 121 -34.67 -23.24 -18.53
CA GLY A 121 -34.60 -23.11 -19.99
C GLY A 121 -34.79 -24.45 -20.70
N PHE A 122 -34.16 -25.53 -20.22
CA PHE A 122 -34.34 -26.86 -20.79
C PHE A 122 -35.71 -27.48 -20.51
N THR A 123 -36.39 -27.09 -19.43
CA THR A 123 -37.78 -27.53 -19.19
C THR A 123 -38.77 -26.87 -20.14
N ASP A 124 -38.46 -25.68 -20.66
CA ASP A 124 -39.28 -24.98 -21.65
C ASP A 124 -39.04 -25.52 -23.07
N SER A 125 -37.78 -25.53 -23.53
CA SER A 125 -37.40 -26.14 -24.80
C SER A 125 -35.88 -26.34 -24.91
N ILE A 126 -35.46 -27.25 -25.81
CA ILE A 126 -34.03 -27.45 -26.10
C ILE A 126 -33.38 -26.13 -26.58
N GLY A 127 -34.08 -25.37 -27.43
CA GLY A 127 -33.58 -24.10 -27.95
C GLY A 127 -33.37 -23.04 -26.84
N ALA A 128 -34.35 -22.90 -25.94
CA ALA A 128 -34.25 -21.97 -24.81
C ALA A 128 -33.11 -22.35 -23.85
N GLY A 129 -33.00 -23.64 -23.49
CA GLY A 129 -31.90 -24.14 -22.66
C GLY A 129 -30.52 -23.87 -23.26
N LEU A 130 -30.35 -24.13 -24.55
CA LEU A 130 -29.10 -23.82 -25.27
C LEU A 130 -28.81 -22.32 -25.32
N PHE A 131 -29.83 -21.48 -25.56
CA PHE A 131 -29.65 -20.03 -25.54
C PHE A 131 -29.13 -19.53 -24.17
N VAL A 132 -29.75 -19.97 -23.08
CA VAL A 132 -29.33 -19.60 -21.71
C VAL A 132 -27.94 -20.16 -21.38
N LEU A 133 -27.59 -21.36 -21.86
CA LEU A 133 -26.27 -21.95 -21.66
C LEU A 133 -25.18 -21.16 -22.40
N LEU A 134 -25.40 -20.83 -23.68
CA LEU A 134 -24.40 -20.17 -24.52
C LEU A 134 -24.26 -18.67 -24.23
N PHE A 135 -25.35 -17.99 -23.90
CA PHE A 135 -25.37 -16.53 -23.72
C PHE A 135 -25.61 -16.08 -22.29
N GLY A 136 -26.08 -16.96 -21.39
CA GLY A 136 -26.44 -16.57 -20.02
C GLY A 136 -25.26 -16.07 -19.20
N TRP A 137 -24.04 -16.56 -19.43
CA TRP A 137 -22.84 -16.06 -18.77
C TRP A 137 -22.57 -14.57 -19.05
N ILE A 138 -22.97 -14.07 -20.24
CA ILE A 138 -22.84 -12.65 -20.59
C ILE A 138 -23.74 -11.80 -19.67
N PHE A 139 -24.98 -12.24 -19.46
CA PHE A 139 -25.91 -11.58 -18.55
C PHE A 139 -25.42 -11.65 -17.10
N VAL A 140 -24.89 -12.79 -16.65
CA VAL A 140 -24.30 -12.92 -15.30
C VAL A 140 -23.14 -11.95 -15.11
N LEU A 141 -22.22 -11.86 -16.07
CA LEU A 141 -21.09 -10.92 -16.00
C LEU A 141 -21.57 -9.47 -16.01
N LEU A 142 -22.57 -9.14 -16.84
CA LEU A 142 -23.15 -7.81 -16.88
C LEU A 142 -23.75 -7.43 -15.51
N TYR A 143 -24.54 -8.32 -14.91
CA TYR A 143 -25.08 -8.11 -13.56
C TYR A 143 -23.98 -7.99 -12.51
N LEU A 144 -22.91 -8.79 -12.59
CA LEU A 144 -21.76 -8.68 -11.69
C LEU A 144 -21.05 -7.33 -11.79
N VAL A 145 -20.88 -6.80 -13.01
CA VAL A 145 -20.28 -5.48 -13.22
C VAL A 145 -21.16 -4.38 -12.65
N MET A 146 -22.47 -4.42 -12.92
CA MET A 146 -23.42 -3.46 -12.33
C MET A 146 -23.43 -3.54 -10.81
N PHE A 147 -23.44 -4.75 -10.25
CA PHE A 147 -23.38 -4.98 -8.81
C PHE A 147 -22.08 -4.46 -8.19
N ARG A 148 -20.95 -4.62 -8.90
CA ARG A 148 -19.66 -4.07 -8.46
C ARG A 148 -19.69 -2.55 -8.38
N ILE A 149 -20.18 -1.89 -9.42
CA ILE A 149 -20.30 -0.42 -9.43
C ILE A 149 -21.21 0.06 -8.30
N LEU A 150 -22.31 -0.67 -8.05
CA LEU A 150 -23.23 -0.37 -6.95
C LEU A 150 -22.55 -0.46 -5.58
N LEU A 151 -21.79 -1.54 -5.33
CA LEU A 151 -21.06 -1.70 -4.07
C LEU A 151 -19.90 -0.70 -3.91
N GLU A 152 -19.23 -0.35 -5.01
CA GLU A 152 -18.22 0.71 -5.03
C GLU A 152 -18.85 2.05 -4.62
N PHE A 153 -20.05 2.38 -5.13
CA PHE A 153 -20.80 3.56 -4.73
C PHE A 153 -21.15 3.55 -3.23
N TYR A 154 -21.68 2.45 -2.70
CA TYR A 154 -21.99 2.33 -1.26
C TYR A 154 -20.72 2.52 -0.40
N THR A 155 -19.61 1.91 -0.80
CA THR A 155 -18.34 2.03 -0.08
C THR A 155 -17.81 3.46 -0.10
N ALA A 156 -17.92 4.15 -1.24
CA ALA A 156 -17.49 5.53 -1.37
C ALA A 156 -18.26 6.49 -0.45
N VAL A 157 -19.58 6.30 -0.33
CA VAL A 157 -20.43 7.10 0.58
C VAL A 157 -20.02 6.88 2.03
N VAL A 158 -19.85 5.62 2.44
CA VAL A 158 -19.45 5.25 3.80
C VAL A 158 -18.06 5.76 4.15
N SER A 159 -17.09 5.57 3.25
CA SER A 159 -15.71 6.04 3.43
C SER A 159 -15.64 7.56 3.57
N THR A 160 -16.51 8.29 2.86
CA THR A 160 -16.62 9.75 2.99
C THR A 160 -17.09 10.15 4.39
N ALA A 161 -18.08 9.46 4.95
CA ALA A 161 -18.58 9.72 6.31
C ALA A 161 -17.50 9.48 7.38
N GLU A 162 -16.73 8.40 7.24
CA GLU A 162 -15.60 8.09 8.13
C GLU A 162 -14.47 9.14 8.02
N THR A 163 -14.22 9.63 6.81
CA THR A 163 -13.20 10.65 6.55
C THR A 163 -13.52 11.95 7.29
N ILE A 164 -14.78 12.39 7.29
CA ILE A 164 -15.22 13.63 7.95
C ILE A 164 -15.03 13.54 9.48
N GLN A 165 -15.38 12.41 10.08
CA GLN A 165 -15.23 12.20 11.53
C GLN A 165 -13.76 12.22 11.97
N LYS A 166 -12.85 11.70 11.14
CA LYS A 166 -11.41 11.70 11.42
C LYS A 166 -10.80 13.11 11.40
N TYR A 167 -11.35 14.04 10.62
CA TYR A 167 -10.91 15.44 10.61
C TYR A 167 -11.55 16.26 11.74
N ALA A 168 -12.82 16.03 12.07
CA ALA A 168 -13.48 16.70 13.19
C ALA A 168 -12.77 16.48 14.55
N HIS A 169 -12.14 15.31 14.75
CA HIS A 169 -11.41 15.02 15.98
C HIS A 169 -10.02 15.67 16.06
N ARG A 170 -9.45 16.14 14.94
CA ARG A 170 -8.19 16.87 14.92
C ARG A 170 -8.34 18.36 15.22
N ASP A 171 -9.52 18.93 14.97
CA ASP A 171 -9.73 20.38 15.04
C ASP A 171 -10.40 20.86 16.35
N GLY A 172 -10.57 19.97 17.34
CA GLY A 172 -10.91 20.35 18.72
C GLY A 172 -12.29 20.97 18.92
N VAL A 173 -13.22 20.82 17.98
CA VAL A 173 -14.60 21.29 18.13
C VAL A 173 -15.44 20.16 18.71
N ARG A 174 -15.77 20.31 20.01
CA ARG A 174 -16.70 19.45 20.74
C ARG A 174 -18.15 19.74 20.35
#